data_AF-A0AAW8L4B6-F1
#
_entry.id   AF-A0AAW8L4B6-F1
#
_cell.length_a   1.000
_cell.length_b   1.000
_cell.length_c   1.000
_cell.angle_alpha   90.00
_cell.angle_beta   90.00
_cell.angle_gamma   90.00
#
_symmetry.space_group_name_H-M   'P 1'
#
loop_
_entity.id
_entity.type
_entity.pdbx_description
1 polymer ?
#
loop_
_entity_poly.entity_id
_entity_poly.type
_entity_poly.pdbx_seq_one_letter_code
_entity_poly.pdbx_strand_id
1 'polypeptide(L)' 'MSRSIRLLNLLQQLREARYPITAQVLAESLNISVRSVYRDIDSLREQGV' A
#
# COMPACT_ATOMS: atom_id res chain seq x y z
N MET A 1 -3.77 -11.04 8.98
CA MET A 1 -3.02 -10.66 7.77
C MET A 1 -1.56 -10.45 8.14
N SER A 2 -0.62 -11.17 7.53
CA SER A 2 0.81 -10.89 7.75
C SER A 2 1.18 -9.56 7.09
N ARG A 3 2.14 -8.83 7.69
CA ARG A 3 2.63 -7.56 7.14
C ARG A 3 3.14 -7.73 5.70
N SER A 4 3.85 -8.82 5.42
CA SER A 4 4.42 -9.11 4.09
C SER A 4 3.35 -9.31 3.02
N ILE A 5 2.26 -10.03 3.32
CA ILE A 5 1.14 -10.19 2.36
C ILE A 5 0.49 -8.84 2.07
N ARG A 6 0.34 -7.99 3.09
CA ARG A 6 -0.24 -6.66 2.92
C ARG A 6 0.64 -5.76 2.05
N LEU A 7 1.95 -5.76 2.27
CA LEU A 7 2.91 -5.01 1.45
C LEU A 7 2.88 -5.46 -0.02
N LEU A 8 2.80 -6.78 -0.26
CA LEU A 8 2.66 -7.32 -1.61
C LEU A 8 1.37 -6.85 -2.29
N ASN A 9 0.24 -6.89 -1.58
CA ASN A 9 -1.05 -6.42 -2.09
C ASN A 9 -1.03 -4.90 -2.38
N LEU A 10 -0.45 -4.10 -1.48
CA LEU A 10 -0.29 -2.66 -1.70
C LEU A 10 0.55 -2.35 -2.95
N LEU A 11 1.68 -3.04 -3.09
CA LEU A 11 2.57 -2.91 -4.24
C LEU A 11 1.86 -3.32 -5.54
N GLN A 12 1.08 -4.40 -5.52
CA GLN A 12 0.28 -4.81 -6.67
C GLN A 12 -0.74 -3.73 -7.07
N GLN A 13 -1.51 -3.19 -6.12
CA GLN A 13 -2.48 -2.13 -6.41
C GLN A 13 -1.82 -0.88 -6.98
N LEU A 14 -0.65 -0.48 -6.47
CA LEU A 14 0.11 0.66 -7.00
C LEU A 14 0.59 0.43 -8.44
N ARG A 15 1.00 -0.81 -8.79
CA ARG A 15 1.44 -1.14 -10.16
C ARG A 15 0.29 -1.26 -11.16
N GLU A 16 -0.88 -1.73 -10.71
CA GLU A 16 -2.06 -1.89 -11.56
C GLU A 16 -2.81 -0.58 -11.77
N ALA A 17 -2.60 0.40 -10.89
CA ALA A 17 -3.23 1.72 -10.98
C ALA A 17 -2.77 2.47 -12.25
N ARG A 18 -3.72 2.67 -13.17
CA ARG A 18 -3.48 3.46 -14.41
C ARG A 18 -3.32 4.96 -14.15
N TYR A 19 -3.80 5.43 -13.01
CA TYR A 19 -3.77 6.83 -12.59
C TYR A 19 -3.35 6.92 -11.12
N PRO A 20 -2.84 8.08 -10.67
CA PRO A 20 -2.55 8.29 -9.26
C PRO A 20 -3.79 8.02 -8.41
N ILE A 21 -3.61 7.19 -7.38
CA ILE A 21 -4.64 6.86 -6.40
C ILE A 21 -4.27 7.42 -5.03
N THR A 22 -5.27 7.83 -4.26
CA THR A 22 -5.05 8.40 -2.94
C THR A 22 -4.81 7.31 -1.91
N ALA A 23 -4.12 7.66 -0.82
CA ALA A 23 -3.93 6.75 0.31
C ALA A 23 -5.26 6.33 0.97
N GLN A 24 -6.32 7.15 0.84
CA GLN A 24 -7.66 6.83 1.33
C GLN A 24 -8.26 5.63 0.58
N VAL A 25 -8.16 5.63 -0.75
CA VAL A 25 -8.66 4.52 -1.58
C VAL A 25 -7.90 3.22 -1.30
N LEU A 26 -6.57 3.30 -1.13
CA LEU A 26 -5.73 2.17 -0.76
C LEU A 26 -6.07 1.63 0.64
N ALA A 27 -6.37 2.52 1.58
CA ALA A 27 -6.74 2.17 2.94
C ALA A 27 -8.07 1.39 2.96
N GLU A 28 -9.06 1.86 2.21
CA GLU A 28 -10.37 1.23 2.07
C GLU A 28 -10.26 -0.14 1.40
N SER A 29 -9.50 -0.27 0.30
CA SER A 29 -9.35 -1.53 -0.43
C SER A 29 -8.63 -2.62 0.40
N LEU A 30 -7.64 -2.22 1.21
CA LEU A 30 -6.86 -3.12 2.06
C LEU A 30 -7.45 -3.30 3.46
N ASN A 31 -8.57 -2.63 3.75
CA ASN A 31 -9.21 -2.58 5.07
C ASN A 31 -8.23 -2.22 6.21
N ILE A 32 -7.46 -1.16 6.00
CA ILE A 32 -6.49 -0.61 6.96
C ILE A 32 -6.69 0.90 7.13
N SER A 33 -6.00 1.49 8.10
CA SER A 33 -5.97 2.95 8.23
C SER A 33 -5.01 3.59 7.23
N VAL A 34 -5.31 4.83 6.84
CA VAL A 34 -4.41 5.68 6.02
C VAL A 34 -3.01 5.79 6.62
N ARG A 35 -2.90 5.89 7.96
CA ARG A 35 -1.61 5.87 8.66
C ARG A 35 -0.82 4.59 8.37
N SER A 36 -1.49 3.45 8.27
CA SER A 36 -0.85 2.17 7.94
C SER A 36 -0.39 2.14 6.49
N VAL A 37 -1.18 2.72 5.56
CA VAL A 37 -0.75 2.88 4.15
C VAL A 37 0.55 3.66 4.06
N TYR A 38 0.66 4.81 4.72
CA TYR A 38 1.91 5.60 4.69
C TYR A 38 3.10 4.83 5.26
N ARG A 39 2.94 4.15 6.41
CA ARG A 39 4.03 3.33 6.97
C ARG A 39 4.43 2.17 6.06
N ASP A 40 3.47 1.58 5.37
CA ASP A 40 3.72 0.50 4.43
C ASP A 40 4.43 1.03 3.17
N ILE A 41 4.07 2.23 2.67
CA ILE A 41 4.81 2.94 1.60
C ILE A 41 6.25 3.22 2.03
N ASP A 42 6.48 3.73 3.25
CA ASP A 42 7.84 3.97 3.75
C ASP A 42 8.62 2.65 3.83
N SER A 43 7.97 1.57 4.28
CA SER A 43 8.58 0.23 4.31
C SER A 43 8.96 -0.28 2.92
N LEU A 44 8.13 0.00 1.89
CA LEU A 44 8.43 -0.36 0.50
C LEU A 44 9.62 0.45 -0.05
N ARG A 45 9.67 1.75 0.26
CA ARG A 45 10.78 2.63 -0.12
C ARG A 45 12.11 2.18 0.47
N GLU A 46 12.12 1.79 1.75
CA GLU A 46 13.31 1.25 2.41
C GLU A 46 13.82 -0.05 1.75
N GLN A 47 12.93 -0.81 1.09
CA GLN A 47 13.28 -2.01 0.33
C GLN A 47 13.73 -1.71 -1.10
N GLY A 48 13.75 -0.44 -1.53
CA GLY A 48 14.16 -0.04 -2.88
C GLY A 48 13.08 -0.22 -3.95
N VAL A 49 11.81 -0.29 -3.54
CA VAL A 49 10.63 -0.25 -4.44
C VAL A 49 10.12 1.18 -4.52
#